data_AF-A0AAP5I5T6-F1
#
_entry.id   AF-A0AAP5I5T6-F1
#
_cell.length_a   1.000
_cell.length_b   1.000
_cell.length_c   1.000
_cell.angle_alpha   90.00
_cell.angle_beta   90.00
_cell.angle_gamma   90.00
#
_symmetry.space_group_name_H-M   'P 1'
#
loop_
_entity.id
_entity.type
_entity.pdbx_description
1 polymer ?
#
loop_
_entity_poly.entity_id
_entity_poly.type
_entity_poly.pdbx_seq_one_letter_code
_entity_poly.pdbx_strand_id
1 'polypeptide(L)'
;MTGIELTGWILGLLLGLMIFLFIFRIVLTWYPQIDLNRLPFNLVAWPTEPFLVPLRKLVPPIGGVDITPIIWVGILSLAREIILGQQGLLTLLSR
;
A
#
# COMPACT_ATOMS: atom_id res chain seq x y z
N MET A 1 27.97 0.77 4.02
CA MET A 1 26.60 0.35 3.69
C MET A 1 26.65 -1.04 3.13
N THR A 2 26.08 -2.03 3.82
CA THR A 2 25.99 -3.41 3.31
C THR A 2 24.86 -3.53 2.29
N GLY A 3 24.87 -4.60 1.47
CA GLY A 3 23.76 -4.87 0.54
C GLY A 3 22.40 -5.05 1.24
N ILE A 4 22.41 -5.58 2.46
CA ILE A 4 21.21 -5.78 3.29
C ILE A 4 20.64 -4.43 3.73
N GLU A 5 21.49 -3.51 4.18
CA GLU A 5 21.05 -2.16 4.54
C GLU A 5 20.40 -1.45 3.36
N LEU A 6 21.04 -1.44 2.19
CA LEU A 6 20.49 -0.83 0.97
C LEU A 6 19.13 -1.42 0.59
N THR A 7 19.00 -2.74 0.71
CA THR A 7 17.71 -3.44 0.48
C THR A 7 16.65 -2.96 1.46
N GLY A 8 17.00 -2.81 2.74
CA GLY A 8 16.11 -2.29 3.77
C GLY A 8 15.61 -0.87 3.49
N TRP A 9 16.49 0.03 3.06
CA TRP A 9 16.13 1.41 2.69
C TRP A 9 15.16 1.45 1.51
N ILE A 10 15.46 0.70 0.44
CA ILE A 10 14.62 0.67 -0.77
C ILE A 10 13.25 0.07 -0.46
N LEU A 11 13.21 -1.09 0.21
CA LEU A 11 11.95 -1.72 0.59
C LEU A 11 11.14 -0.85 1.54
N GLY A 12 11.80 -0.18 2.50
CA GLY A 12 11.15 0.73 3.43
C GLY A 12 10.46 1.88 2.72
N LEU A 13 11.13 2.48 1.75
CA LEU A 13 10.57 3.56 0.92
C LEU A 13 9.39 3.05 0.09
N LEU A 14 9.53 1.92 -0.60
CA LEU A 14 8.49 1.36 -1.47
C LEU A 14 7.23 0.94 -0.70
N LEU A 15 7.40 0.21 0.41
CA LEU A 15 6.28 -0.20 1.25
C LEU A 15 5.60 1.00 1.90
N GLY A 16 6.39 1.95 2.41
CA GLY A 16 5.86 3.20 2.97
C GLY A 16 5.06 4.01 1.95
N LEU A 17 5.57 4.15 0.73
CA LEU A 17 4.88 4.84 -0.36
C LEU A 17 3.57 4.12 -0.72
N MET A 18 3.58 2.80 -0.88
CA MET A 18 2.34 2.06 -1.20
C MET A 18 1.29 2.17 -0.10
N ILE A 19 1.68 2.06 1.17
CA ILE A 19 0.75 2.27 2.30
C ILE A 19 0.15 3.69 2.23
N PHE A 20 0.98 4.70 2.00
CA PHE A 20 0.53 6.08 1.85
C PHE A 20 -0.46 6.24 0.68
N LEU A 21 -0.17 5.67 -0.48
CA LEU A 21 -1.08 5.69 -1.62
C LEU A 21 -2.40 4.97 -1.32
N PHE A 22 -2.39 3.84 -0.63
CA PHE A 22 -3.63 3.18 -0.21
C PHE A 22 -4.43 4.01 0.79
N ILE A 23 -3.78 4.73 1.71
CA ILE A 23 -4.48 5.66 2.61
C ILE A 23 -5.18 6.76 1.80
N PHE A 24 -4.49 7.37 0.82
CA PHE A 24 -5.13 8.31 -0.10
C PHE A 24 -6.28 7.65 -0.88
N ARG A 25 -6.10 6.40 -1.30
CA ARG A 25 -7.11 5.64 -2.03
C ARG A 25 -8.38 5.46 -1.19
N ILE A 26 -8.28 5.19 0.12
CA ILE A 26 -9.43 5.13 1.03
C ILE A 26 -10.23 6.44 0.93
N VAL A 27 -9.57 7.58 1.10
CA VAL A 27 -10.24 8.88 1.04
C VAL A 27 -10.89 9.11 -0.33
N LEU A 28 -10.20 8.79 -1.43
CA LEU A 28 -10.74 8.97 -2.78
C LEU A 28 -11.99 8.11 -3.06
N THR A 29 -12.11 6.96 -2.41
CA THR A 29 -13.30 6.10 -2.59
C THR A 29 -14.56 6.69 -1.95
N TRP A 30 -14.43 7.65 -1.03
CA TRP A 30 -15.57 8.37 -0.45
C TRP A 30 -16.14 9.44 -1.39
N TYR A 31 -15.42 9.81 -2.45
CA TYR A 31 -15.80 10.83 -3.42
C TYR A 31 -15.90 10.23 -4.83
N PRO A 32 -16.96 9.44 -5.11
CA PRO A 32 -17.10 8.71 -6.38
C PRO A 32 -17.22 9.63 -7.61
N GLN A 33 -17.55 10.91 -7.43
CA GLN A 33 -17.56 11.91 -8.50
C GLN A 33 -16.16 12.31 -9.01
N ILE A 34 -15.07 11.93 -8.33
CA ILE A 34 -13.70 12.25 -8.75
C ILE A 34 -13.25 11.31 -9.88
N ASP A 35 -12.78 11.89 -10.97
CA ASP A 35 -12.14 11.12 -12.05
C ASP A 35 -10.73 10.68 -11.65
N LEU A 36 -10.61 9.40 -11.32
CA LEU A 36 -9.37 8.77 -10.87
C LEU A 36 -8.32 8.62 -11.98
N ASN A 37 -8.68 8.86 -13.25
CA ASN A 37 -7.74 8.82 -14.38
C ASN A 37 -7.15 10.19 -14.72
N ARG A 38 -7.62 11.26 -14.07
CA ARG A 38 -7.05 12.61 -14.22
C ARG A 38 -5.97 12.90 -13.19
N LEU A 39 -5.01 13.75 -13.59
CA LEU A 39 -4.04 14.32 -12.66
C LEU A 39 -4.75 15.23 -11.63
N PRO A 40 -4.38 15.19 -10.35
CA PRO A 40 -3.30 14.38 -9.75
C PRO A 40 -3.72 12.98 -9.28
N PHE A 41 -5.01 12.63 -9.37
CA PHE A 41 -5.58 11.41 -8.75
C PHE A 41 -5.08 10.11 -9.38
N ASN A 42 -4.73 10.12 -10.66
CA ASN A 42 -4.13 8.98 -11.35
C ASN A 42 -2.79 8.54 -10.75
N LEU A 43 -2.04 9.46 -10.13
CA LEU A 43 -0.80 9.13 -9.40
C LEU A 43 -1.05 8.21 -8.21
N VAL A 44 -2.26 8.25 -7.64
CA VAL A 44 -2.69 7.35 -6.57
C VAL A 44 -3.40 6.13 -7.15
N ALA A 45 -4.27 6.33 -8.13
CA ALA A 45 -5.10 5.29 -8.70
C ALA A 45 -4.27 4.21 -9.40
N TRP A 46 -3.40 4.59 -10.33
CA TRP A 46 -2.71 3.62 -11.18
C TRP A 46 -1.77 2.67 -10.42
N PRO A 47 -0.97 3.12 -9.43
CA PRO A 47 -0.11 2.19 -8.70
C PRO A 47 -0.88 1.25 -7.78
N THR A 48 -2.06 1.67 -7.28
CA THR A 48 -2.85 0.88 -6.32
C THR A 48 -3.83 -0.08 -7.01
N GLU A 49 -4.36 0.28 -8.18
CA GLU A 49 -5.42 -0.46 -8.87
C GLU A 49 -5.11 -1.94 -9.17
N PRO A 50 -3.89 -2.33 -9.62
CA PRO A 50 -3.56 -3.73 -9.88
C PRO A 50 -3.74 -4.66 -8.67
N PHE A 51 -3.61 -4.10 -7.46
CA PHE A 51 -3.79 -4.83 -6.20
C PHE A 51 -5.26 -4.86 -5.75
N LEU A 52 -6.03 -3.82 -6.08
CA LEU A 52 -7.44 -3.70 -5.69
C LEU A 52 -8.35 -4.55 -6.58
N VAL A 53 -8.12 -4.58 -7.90
CA VAL A 53 -8.93 -5.34 -8.87
C VAL A 53 -9.13 -6.82 -8.46
N PRO A 54 -8.09 -7.60 -8.13
CA PRO A 54 -8.28 -8.98 -7.70
C PRO A 54 -8.99 -9.06 -6.34
N LEU A 55 -8.67 -8.18 -5.39
CA LEU A 55 -9.25 -8.23 -4.05
C LEU A 55 -10.74 -7.86 -4.04
N ARG A 56 -11.18 -6.94 -4.92
CA ARG A 56 -12.59 -6.58 -5.08
C ARG A 56 -13.47 -7.73 -5.58
N LYS A 57 -12.88 -8.77 -6.18
CA LYS A 57 -13.61 -10.00 -6.55
C LYS A 57 -13.99 -10.83 -5.32
N LEU A 58 -13.21 -10.72 -4.24
CA LEU A 58 -13.44 -11.42 -2.98
C LEU A 58 -14.23 -10.56 -1.98
N VAL A 59 -13.90 -9.27 -1.92
CA VAL A 59 -14.49 -8.29 -1.02
C VAL A 59 -15.08 -7.16 -1.88
N PRO A 60 -16.33 -7.28 -2.34
CA PRO A 60 -16.96 -6.26 -3.17
C PRO A 60 -17.15 -4.95 -2.38
N PRO A 61 -17.24 -3.80 -3.06
CA PRO A 61 -17.55 -2.52 -2.43
C PRO A 61 -18.84 -2.59 -1.61
N ILE A 62 -18.83 -2.00 -0.42
CA ILE A 62 -19.98 -1.97 0.49
C ILE A 62 -20.55 -0.55 0.47
N GLY A 63 -21.83 -0.42 0.13
CA GLY A 63 -22.49 0.90 0.08
C GLY A 63 -21.86 1.86 -0.94
N GLY A 64 -21.26 1.33 -2.02
CA GLY A 64 -20.57 2.13 -3.04
C GLY A 64 -19.15 2.58 -2.67
N VAL A 65 -18.67 2.24 -1.47
CA VAL A 65 -17.31 2.54 -1.01
C VAL A 65 -16.44 1.29 -1.11
N ASP A 66 -15.27 1.43 -1.73
CA ASP A 66 -14.29 0.37 -1.84
C ASP A 66 -13.47 0.26 -0.54
N ILE A 67 -13.69 -0.82 0.21
CA ILE A 67 -12.99 -1.11 1.47
C ILE A 67 -11.66 -1.85 1.26
N THR A 68 -11.38 -2.32 0.04
CA THR A 68 -10.18 -3.11 -0.25
C THR A 68 -8.85 -2.37 -0.02
N PRO A 69 -8.74 -1.03 -0.19
CA PRO A 69 -7.53 -0.30 0.19
C PRO A 69 -7.20 -0.39 1.69
N ILE A 70 -8.21 -0.46 2.57
CA ILE A 70 -8.01 -0.61 4.02
C ILE A 70 -7.33 -1.94 4.34
N ILE A 71 -7.78 -3.01 3.67
CA ILE A 71 -7.20 -4.34 3.82
C ILE A 71 -5.73 -4.32 3.39
N TRP A 72 -5.41 -3.66 2.27
CA TRP A 72 -4.03 -3.53 1.79
C TRP A 72 -3.14 -2.70 2.72
N VAL A 73 -3.66 -1.64 3.36
CA VAL A 73 -2.93 -0.93 4.42
C VAL A 73 -2.54 -1.89 5.54
N GLY A 74 -3.47 -2.72 6.01
CA GLY A 74 -3.20 -3.72 7.04
C GLY A 74 -2.14 -4.74 6.61
N ILE A 75 -2.30 -5.34 5.42
CA ILE A 75 -1.38 -6.34 4.88
C ILE A 75 0.04 -5.77 4.72
N LEU A 76 0.17 -4.59 4.10
CA LEU A 76 1.48 -3.99 3.86
C LEU A 76 2.14 -3.46 5.13
N SER A 77 1.35 -2.96 6.09
CA SER A 77 1.89 -2.54 7.38
C SER A 77 2.45 -3.73 8.17
N LEU A 78 1.72 -4.85 8.17
CA LEU A 78 2.19 -6.08 8.80
C LEU A 78 3.44 -6.62 8.09
N ALA A 79 3.44 -6.66 6.75
CA ALA A 79 4.61 -7.08 5.97
C ALA A 79 5.82 -6.19 6.25
N ARG A 80 5.62 -4.87 6.35
CA ARG A 80 6.69 -3.92 6.69
C ARG A 80 7.27 -4.20 8.07
N GLU A 81 6.44 -4.46 9.08
CA GLU A 81 6.92 -4.75 10.44
C GLU A 81 7.69 -6.09 10.49
N ILE A 82 7.16 -7.13 9.84
CA ILE A 82 7.83 -8.45 9.79
C ILE A 82 9.19 -8.36 9.09
N ILE A 83 9.31 -7.57 8.02
CA ILE A 83 10.54 -7.51 7.21
C ILE A 83 11.54 -6.49 7.78
N LEU A 84 11.07 -5.30 8.15
CA LEU A 84 11.89 -4.11 8.44
C LEU A 84 11.74 -3.58 9.87
N GLY A 85 10.87 -4.17 10.68
CA GLY A 85 10.65 -3.76 12.07
C GLY A 85 11.89 -3.89 12.95
N GLN A 86 11.76 -3.47 14.21
CA GLN A 86 12.86 -3.55 15.19
C GLN A 86 13.34 -5.00 15.41
N GLN A 87 12.39 -5.96 15.32
CA GLN A 87 12.64 -7.40 15.34
C GLN A 87 12.45 -8.04 13.95
N GLY A 88 12.44 -7.22 12.89
CA GLY A 88 12.18 -7.67 11.53
C GLY A 88 13.32 -8.52 10.96
N LEU A 89 12.98 -9.37 10.00
CA LEU A 89 13.91 -10.33 9.40
C LEU A 89 15.18 -9.67 8.87
N LEU A 90 15.08 -8.56 8.13
CA LEU A 90 16.26 -7.89 7.58
C LEU A 90 17.11 -7.22 8.66
N THR A 91 16.48 -6.69 9.71
CA THR A 91 17.17 -6.11 10.86
C THR A 91 17.93 -7.17 11.67
N LEU A 92 17.38 -8.39 11.77
CA LEU A 92 18.05 -9.51 12.43
C LEU A 92 19.25 -10.03 11.61
N LEU A 93 19.13 -10.05 10.28
CA LEU A 93 20.19 -10.49 9.37
C LEU A 93 21.31 -9.46 9.18
N SER A 94 21.06 -8.19 9.50
CA SER A 94 22.05 -7.11 9.38
C SER A 94 22.93 -6.94 10.64
N ARG A 95 22.63 -7.65 11.72
CA ARG A 95 23.44 -7.67 12.95
C ARG A 95 24.60 -8.65 12.81
#